data_AF-A0A2N6LPK0-F1
#
_entry.id   AF-A0A2N6LPK0-F1
#
_cell.length_a   1.000
_cell.length_b   1.000
_cell.length_c   1.000
_cell.angle_alpha   90.00
_cell.angle_beta   90.00
_cell.angle_gamma   90.00
#
_symmetry.space_group_name_H-M   'P 1'
#
loop_
_entity.id
_entity.type
_entity.pdbx_description
1 polymer ?
#
loop_
_entity_poly.entity_id
_entity_poly.type
_entity_poly.pdbx_seq_one_letter_code
_entity_poly.pdbx_strand_id
1 'polypeptide(L)' 'MPTRYRLTVYFSDEEILKKLEEWAKEENRSASNLAATILARAVQEKESKK' A
#
# COMPACT_ATOMS: atom_id res chain seq x y z
N MET A 1 1.28 -22.76 -8.05
CA MET A 1 1.30 -21.88 -6.85
C MET A 1 0.45 -20.65 -7.15
N PRO A 2 -0.38 -20.15 -6.22
CA PRO A 2 -1.17 -18.96 -6.47
C PRO A 2 -0.23 -17.79 -6.78
N THR A 3 -0.47 -17.12 -7.91
CA THR A 3 0.38 -16.03 -8.43
C THR A 3 0.06 -14.67 -7.80
N ARG A 4 -1.01 -14.58 -6.99
CA ARG A 4 -1.46 -13.34 -6.34
C ARG A 4 -2.09 -13.65 -4.97
N TYR A 5 -1.71 -12.88 -3.96
CA TYR A 5 -2.28 -12.92 -2.61
C TYR A 5 -3.05 -11.62 -2.35
N ARG A 6 -4.23 -11.69 -1.72
CA ARG A 6 -5.09 -10.53 -1.45
C ARG A 6 -5.13 -10.24 0.05
N LEU A 7 -4.81 -9.01 0.41
CA LEU A 7 -5.04 -8.44 1.74
C LEU A 7 -6.17 -7.42 1.63
N THR A 8 -7.13 -7.46 2.56
CA THR A 8 -8.22 -6.48 2.65
C THR A 8 -8.15 -5.82 4.02
N VAL A 9 -8.16 -4.49 4.05
CA VAL A 9 -7.99 -3.70 5.28
C VAL A 9 -9.06 -2.62 5.30
N TYR A 10 -9.58 -2.34 6.49
CA TYR A 10 -10.46 -1.21 6.74
C TYR A 10 -9.66 -0.08 7.36
N PHE A 11 -9.80 1.13 6.81
CA PHE A 11 -9.25 2.32 7.42
C PHE A 11 -10.29 2.90 8.40
N SER A 12 -9.85 3.25 9.60
CA SER A 12 -10.71 3.91 10.60
C SER A 12 -10.88 5.41 10.31
N ASP A 13 -10.05 5.98 9.43
CA ASP A 13 -10.03 7.39 9.06
C ASP A 13 -10.09 7.52 7.52
N GLU A 14 -11.07 8.28 7.04
CA GLU A 14 -11.31 8.53 5.63
C GLU A 14 -10.20 9.39 5.00
N GLU A 15 -9.56 10.27 5.78
CA GLU A 15 -8.51 11.16 5.26
C GLU A 15 -7.32 10.39 4.70
N ILE A 16 -6.95 9.29 5.36
CA ILE A 16 -5.80 8.47 4.97
C ILE A 16 -6.06 7.82 3.61
N LEU A 17 -7.28 7.31 3.40
CA LEU A 17 -7.65 6.72 2.12
C LEU A 17 -7.59 7.76 0.99
N LYS A 18 -8.14 8.96 1.22
CA LYS A 18 -8.10 10.05 0.23
C LYS A 18 -6.67 10.45 -0.13
N LYS A 19 -5.80 10.62 0.87
CA LYS A 19 -4.38 10.95 0.65
C LYS A 19 -3.66 9.87 -0.17
N LEU A 20 -3.95 8.59 0.09
CA LEU A 20 -3.40 7.48 -0.72
C LEU A 20 -3.92 7.50 -2.15
N GLU A 21 -5.21 7.80 -2.36
CA GLU A 21 -5.79 7.90 -3.70
C GLU A 21 -5.23 9.07 -4.49
N GLU A 22 -5.02 10.23 -3.86
CA GLU A 22 -4.39 11.40 -4.47
C GLU A 22 -2.95 11.09 -4.87
N TRP A 23 -2.16 10.54 -3.96
CA TRP A 23 -0.78 10.13 -4.26
C TRP A 23 -0.73 9.11 -5.41
N ALA A 24 -1.66 8.16 -5.46
CA ALA A 24 -1.73 7.20 -6.56
C ALA A 24 -2.00 7.88 -7.91
N LYS A 25 -2.85 8.91 -7.94
CA LYS A 25 -3.13 9.72 -9.15
C LYS A 25 -1.88 10.48 -9.59
N GLU A 26 -1.16 11.11 -8.67
CA GLU A 26 0.08 11.85 -8.97
C GLU A 26 1.12 10.96 -9.65
N GLU A 27 1.23 9.70 -9.21
CA GLU A 27 2.17 8.73 -9.77
C GLU A 27 1.60 7.90 -10.93
N ASN A 28 0.42 8.23 -11.44
CA ASN A 28 -0.28 7.54 -12.52
C ASN A 28 -0.39 6.01 -12.31
N ARG A 29 -0.75 5.59 -11.08
CA ARG A 29 -0.94 4.18 -10.70
C ARG A 29 -2.20 3.97 -9.86
N SER A 30 -2.57 2.70 -9.63
CA SER A 30 -3.73 2.39 -8.78
C SER A 30 -3.39 2.47 -7.29
N ALA A 31 -4.36 2.89 -6.46
CA ALA A 31 -4.19 2.97 -5.01
C ALA A 31 -3.80 1.61 -4.38
N SER A 32 -4.34 0.50 -4.91
CA SER A 32 -3.96 -0.85 -4.45
C SER A 32 -2.51 -1.20 -4.79
N ASN A 33 -2.01 -0.78 -5.96
CA ASN A 33 -0.62 -1.01 -6.34
C ASN A 33 0.34 -0.15 -5.50
N LEU A 34 -0.01 1.13 -5.28
CA LEU A 34 0.69 2.02 -4.36
C LEU A 34 0.77 1.41 -2.96
N ALA A 35 -0.37 1.03 -2.38
CA ALA A 35 -0.43 0.44 -1.04
C ALA A 35 0.42 -0.83 -0.93
N ALA A 36 0.36 -1.73 -1.92
CA ALA A 36 1.18 -2.93 -1.93
C ALA A 36 2.69 -2.61 -1.96
N THR A 37 3.08 -1.59 -2.73
CA THR A 37 4.48 -1.15 -2.82
C THR A 37 4.99 -0.55 -1.50
N ILE A 38 4.18 0.32 -0.88
CA ILE A 38 4.50 0.93 0.42
C ILE A 38 4.67 -0.17 1.48
N LEU A 39 3.73 -1.12 1.54
CA LEU A 39 3.79 -2.22 2.50
C LEU A 39 5.01 -3.12 2.27
N ALA A 40 5.32 -3.45 1.02
CA ALA A 40 6.51 -4.24 0.69
C ALA A 40 7.79 -3.57 1.19
N ARG A 41 7.93 -2.26 0.96
CA ARG A 41 9.06 -1.47 1.44
C ARG A 41 9.12 -1.41 2.97
N ALA A 42 7.99 -1.17 3.63
CA ALA A 42 7.93 -1.13 5.09
C ALA A 42 8.34 -2.47 5.74
N VAL A 43 7.99 -3.61 5.12
CA VAL A 43 8.44 -4.93 5.57
C VAL A 43 9.96 -5.07 5.42
N GLN A 44 10.52 -4.73 4.25
CA GLN A 44 11.97 -4.78 4.02
C GLN A 44 12.74 -3.90 4.99
N GLU A 45 12.26 -2.67 5.26
CA GLU A 45 12.89 -1.75 6.21
C GLU A 45 12.83 -2.30 7.65
N LYS A 46 11.76 -2.98 8.02
CA LYS A 46 11.61 -3.62 9.34
C LYS A 46 12.55 -4.81 9.50
N GLU A 47 12.72 -5.62 8.45
CA GLU A 47 13.66 -6.75 8.44
C GLU A 47 15.11 -6.27 8.45
N SER A 48 15.43 -5.19 7.73
CA SER A 48 16.80 -4.64 7.66
C SER A 48 17.25 -3.93 8.95
N LYS A 49 16.31 -3.56 9.83
CA LYS A 49 16.58 -2.97 11.15
C LYS A 49 16.69 -4.01 12.27
N LYS A 50 16.55 -5.29 11.95
CA LYS A 50 16.79 -6.42 12.86
C LYS A 50 18.20 -6.98 12.65
#